data_AF-A0A1Y5F6M8-F1
#
_entry.id   AF-A0A1Y5F6M8-F1
#
_cell.length_a   1.000
_cell.length_b   1.000
_cell.length_c   1.000
_cell.angle_alpha   90.00
_cell.angle_beta   90.00
_cell.angle_gamma   90.00
#
_symmetry.space_group_name_H-M   'P 1'
#
loop_
_entity.id
_entity.type
_entity.pdbx_description
1 polymer ?
#
loop_
_entity_poly.entity_id
_entity_poly.type
_entity_poly.pdbx_seq_one_letter_code
_entity_poly.pdbx_strand_id
1 'polypeptide(L)'
;MIKILLSYILLSTICSANYVEKPKLYTRREMRKLSALEFKQILKEASSALPTKKEYPPLAPGKVAQIHHHWKDTGAALHEIAQIIKINNTLSRKGLSFFKNCAKNKQVLTEFAAICLTHYSVFIRTNRIGSIKKNEFPREVVRLASILVD
;
A
#
# COMPACT_ATOMS: atom_id res chain seq x y z
N MET A 1 -15.08 23.85 38.28
CA MET A 1 -15.08 24.44 36.93
C MET A 1 -13.76 24.21 36.15
N ILE A 2 -12.59 24.18 36.79
CA ILE A 2 -11.29 23.95 36.13
C ILE A 2 -11.15 22.54 35.50
N LYS A 3 -11.77 21.51 36.09
CA LYS A 3 -11.67 20.12 35.57
C LYS A 3 -12.33 19.91 34.20
N ILE A 4 -13.35 20.70 33.85
CA ILE A 4 -14.09 20.56 32.59
C ILE A 4 -13.32 21.22 31.43
N LEU A 5 -12.56 22.28 31.72
CA LEU A 5 -11.74 22.98 30.74
C LEU A 5 -10.56 22.12 30.26
N LEU A 6 -9.93 21.35 31.17
CA LEU A 6 -8.82 20.44 30.86
C LEU A 6 -9.26 19.27 29.96
N SER A 7 -10.47 18.74 30.15
CA SER A 7 -11.03 17.71 29.27
C SER A 7 -11.30 18.21 27.84
N TYR A 8 -11.56 19.51 27.64
CA TYR A 8 -11.76 20.08 26.31
C TYR A 8 -10.45 20.27 25.54
N ILE A 9 -9.36 20.59 26.24
CA ILE A 9 -8.02 20.76 25.66
C ILE A 9 -7.40 19.39 25.28
N LEU A 10 -7.74 18.33 26.01
CA LEU A 10 -7.30 16.96 25.69
C LEU A 10 -8.06 16.33 24.51
N LEU A 11 -9.27 16.80 24.18
CA LEU A 11 -10.01 16.30 23.01
C LEU A 11 -9.55 16.96 21.69
N SER A 12 -8.99 18.16 21.72
CA SER A 12 -8.57 18.87 20.51
C SER A 12 -7.23 18.38 19.93
N THR A 13 -6.44 17.60 20.69
CA THR A 13 -5.17 17.04 20.23
C THR A 13 -5.29 15.67 19.56
N ILE A 14 -6.48 15.04 19.57
CA ILE A 14 -6.72 13.76 18.88
C ILE A 14 -7.07 13.98 17.40
N CYS A 15 -7.16 15.23 16.94
CA CYS A 15 -7.18 15.54 15.51
C CYS A 15 -5.75 15.43 14.95
N SER A 16 -5.13 14.26 15.09
CA SER A 16 -4.14 13.82 14.11
C SER A 16 -4.89 13.58 12.82
N ALA A 17 -5.12 14.66 12.07
CA ALA A 17 -5.33 14.54 10.65
C ALA A 17 -4.25 13.60 10.15
N ASN A 18 -4.64 12.48 9.54
CA ASN A 18 -3.74 11.60 8.82
C ASN A 18 -3.16 12.41 7.66
N TYR A 19 -2.20 13.28 7.95
CA TYR A 19 -1.40 13.95 6.96
C TYR A 19 -0.53 12.86 6.36
N VAL A 20 -1.00 12.30 5.25
CA VAL A 20 -0.18 11.44 4.43
C VAL A 20 0.83 12.39 3.79
N GLU A 21 2.05 12.41 4.35
CA GLU A 21 3.16 13.10 3.73
C GLU A 21 3.31 12.57 2.30
N LYS A 22 3.46 13.47 1.32
CA LYS A 22 3.56 13.06 -0.09
C LYS A 22 4.67 12.02 -0.23
N PRO A 23 4.46 10.93 -1.00
CA PRO A 23 5.49 9.91 -1.18
C PRO A 23 6.80 10.56 -1.61
N LYS A 24 7.85 10.38 -0.80
CA LYS A 24 9.16 10.97 -1.05
C LYS A 24 9.76 10.28 -2.27
N LEU A 25 10.07 11.04 -3.31
CA LEU A 25 10.78 10.48 -4.47
C LEU A 25 12.24 10.20 -4.10
N TYR A 26 12.53 8.98 -3.65
CA TYR A 26 13.90 8.55 -3.37
C TYR A 26 14.70 8.43 -4.67
N THR A 27 15.92 8.96 -4.67
CA THR A 27 16.91 8.66 -5.70
C THR A 27 17.40 7.21 -5.56
N ARG A 28 17.94 6.65 -6.63
CA ARG A 28 18.57 5.30 -6.58
C ARG A 28 19.65 5.20 -5.50
N ARG A 29 20.41 6.28 -5.26
CA ARG A 29 21.46 6.33 -4.23
C ARG A 29 20.87 6.26 -2.83
N GLU A 30 19.79 6.97 -2.58
CA GLU A 30 19.08 6.91 -1.29
C GLU A 30 18.45 5.53 -1.08
N MET A 31 17.78 4.95 -2.09
CA MET A 31 17.18 3.61 -1.98
C MET A 31 18.19 2.52 -1.59
N ARG A 32 19.43 2.60 -2.12
CA ARG A 32 20.52 1.67 -1.76
C ARG A 32 20.97 1.81 -0.31
N LYS A 33 20.91 3.01 0.26
CA LYS A 33 21.37 3.33 1.61
C LYS A 33 20.26 3.32 2.66
N LEU A 34 19.02 3.14 2.23
CA LEU A 34 17.85 3.15 3.09
C LEU A 34 17.99 2.11 4.20
N SER A 35 17.79 2.54 5.44
CA SER A 35 17.86 1.66 6.59
C SER A 35 16.63 0.76 6.70
N ALA A 36 16.77 -0.36 7.41
CA ALA A 36 15.64 -1.25 7.68
C ALA A 36 14.54 -0.61 8.55
N LEU A 37 14.89 0.41 9.33
CA LEU A 37 13.95 1.15 10.18
C LEU A 37 13.13 2.13 9.33
N GLU A 38 13.78 2.95 8.50
CA GLU A 38 13.11 3.84 7.55
C GLU A 38 12.21 3.06 6.61
N PHE A 39 12.69 1.93 6.08
CA PHE A 39 11.86 1.09 5.23
C PHE A 39 10.63 0.54 5.96
N LYS A 40 10.76 0.16 7.23
CA LYS A 40 9.60 -0.28 8.03
C LYS A 40 8.57 0.85 8.19
N GLN A 41 9.02 2.09 8.33
CA GLN A 41 8.15 3.25 8.42
C GLN A 41 7.41 3.50 7.09
N ILE A 42 8.11 3.46 5.95
CA ILE A 42 7.50 3.55 4.61
C ILE A 42 6.42 2.47 4.42
N LEU A 43 6.71 1.22 4.79
CA LEU A 43 5.72 0.13 4.69
C LEU A 43 4.48 0.39 5.57
N LYS A 44 4.68 0.98 6.76
CA LYS A 44 3.59 1.32 7.68
C LYS A 44 2.71 2.44 7.10
N GLU A 45 3.32 3.50 6.60
CA GLU A 45 2.61 4.63 5.98
C GLU A 45 1.82 4.18 4.75
N ALA A 46 2.45 3.42 3.86
CA ALA A 46 1.78 2.86 2.68
C ALA A 46 0.61 1.95 3.09
N SER A 47 0.77 1.13 4.13
CA SER A 47 -0.32 0.28 4.64
C SER A 47 -1.50 1.09 5.16
N SER A 48 -1.24 2.19 5.87
CA SER A 48 -2.28 3.06 6.43
C SER A 48 -3.00 3.88 5.36
N ALA A 49 -2.34 4.16 4.24
CA ALA A 49 -2.91 4.90 3.12
C ALA A 49 -3.73 4.02 2.14
N LEU A 50 -3.77 2.70 2.35
CA LEU A 50 -4.54 1.80 1.49
C LEU A 50 -6.04 2.04 1.66
N PRO A 51 -6.77 2.38 0.59
CA PRO A 51 -8.22 2.58 0.69
C PRO A 51 -8.92 1.24 0.96
N THR A 52 -9.88 1.27 1.87
CA THR A 52 -10.63 0.08 2.27
C THR A 52 -12.02 0.05 1.64
N LYS A 53 -12.56 -1.15 1.44
CA LYS A 53 -13.95 -1.37 0.99
C LYS A 53 -14.98 -0.83 1.97
N LYS A 54 -14.60 -0.62 3.24
CA LYS A 54 -15.46 -0.01 4.25
C LYS A 54 -15.62 1.49 4.00
N GLU A 55 -14.52 2.18 3.69
CA GLU A 55 -14.51 3.62 3.40
C GLU A 55 -15.05 3.92 2.01
N TYR A 56 -14.76 3.04 1.05
CA TYR A 56 -15.12 3.17 -0.36
C TYR A 56 -15.88 1.91 -0.81
N PRO A 57 -17.18 1.79 -0.46
CA PRO A 57 -17.97 0.63 -0.81
C PRO A 57 -18.16 0.51 -2.34
N PRO A 58 -18.39 -0.71 -2.86
CA PRO A 58 -18.63 -0.93 -4.28
C PRO A 58 -19.81 -0.08 -4.78
N LEU A 59 -19.65 0.49 -5.97
CA LEU A 59 -20.68 1.31 -6.59
C LEU A 59 -21.81 0.43 -7.15
N ALA A 60 -23.04 0.95 -7.06
CA ALA A 60 -24.17 0.34 -7.73
C ALA A 60 -23.99 0.37 -9.26
N PRO A 61 -24.51 -0.62 -10.01
CA PRO A 61 -24.47 -0.62 -11.46
C PRO A 61 -24.97 0.70 -12.07
N GLY A 62 -24.27 1.21 -13.08
CA GLY A 62 -24.63 2.46 -13.78
C GLY A 62 -24.22 3.75 -13.06
N LYS A 63 -23.54 3.68 -11.90
CA LYS A 63 -22.96 4.86 -11.24
C LYS A 63 -21.54 5.12 -11.72
N VAL A 64 -21.20 6.40 -11.88
CA VAL A 64 -19.84 6.83 -12.24
C VAL A 64 -18.92 6.67 -11.03
N ALA A 65 -17.75 6.08 -11.26
CA ALA A 65 -16.74 5.94 -10.22
C ALA A 65 -16.09 7.27 -9.89
N GLN A 66 -16.11 7.62 -8.60
CA GLN A 66 -15.33 8.73 -8.07
C GLN A 66 -13.92 8.23 -7.77
N ILE A 67 -12.93 8.84 -8.40
CA ILE A 67 -11.52 8.59 -8.12
C ILE A 67 -11.08 9.63 -7.10
N HIS A 68 -10.63 9.18 -5.93
CA HIS A 68 -10.17 10.08 -4.88
C HIS A 68 -8.70 10.46 -5.10
N HIS A 69 -8.33 11.72 -4.91
CA HIS A 69 -6.97 12.19 -5.18
C HIS A 69 -5.87 11.40 -4.45
N HIS A 70 -6.10 11.03 -3.19
CA HIS A 70 -5.14 10.27 -2.38
C HIS A 70 -4.84 8.87 -2.96
N TRP A 71 -5.71 8.31 -3.81
CA TRP A 71 -5.47 7.02 -4.48
C TRP A 71 -4.24 7.05 -5.37
N LYS A 72 -3.96 8.20 -5.99
CA LYS A 72 -2.75 8.41 -6.79
C LYS A 72 -1.50 8.29 -5.91
N ASP A 73 -1.52 8.91 -4.74
CA ASP A 73 -0.40 8.92 -3.81
C ASP A 73 -0.18 7.52 -3.21
N THR A 74 -1.26 6.81 -2.87
CA THR A 74 -1.19 5.41 -2.44
C THR A 74 -0.59 4.53 -3.53
N GLY A 75 -1.02 4.68 -4.78
CA GLY A 75 -0.47 3.93 -5.91
C GLY A 75 1.02 4.22 -6.13
N ALA A 76 1.43 5.49 -6.02
CA ALA A 76 2.83 5.90 -6.11
C ALA A 76 3.68 5.30 -4.98
N ALA A 77 3.18 5.31 -3.73
CA ALA A 77 3.87 4.69 -2.60
C ALA A 77 4.09 3.18 -2.79
N LEU A 78 3.09 2.46 -3.32
CA LEU A 78 3.23 1.04 -3.66
C LEU A 78 4.32 0.83 -4.73
N HIS A 79 4.35 1.68 -5.76
CA HIS A 79 5.38 1.61 -6.79
C HIS A 79 6.78 1.90 -6.23
N GLU A 80 6.90 2.87 -5.35
CA GLU A 80 8.15 3.27 -4.71
C GLU A 80 8.74 2.13 -3.87
N ILE A 81 7.91 1.44 -3.08
CA ILE A 81 8.32 0.23 -2.34
C ILE A 81 8.87 -0.82 -3.31
N ALA A 82 8.23 -1.01 -4.46
CA ALA A 82 8.69 -1.95 -5.49
C ALA A 82 10.08 -1.56 -6.04
N GLN A 83 10.34 -0.27 -6.25
CA GLN A 83 11.66 0.23 -6.69
C GLN A 83 12.72 0.05 -5.61
N ILE A 84 12.40 0.37 -4.35
CA ILE A 84 13.31 0.19 -3.22
C ILE A 84 13.77 -1.27 -3.14
N ILE A 85 12.83 -2.22 -3.18
CA ILE A 85 13.17 -3.64 -3.01
C ILE A 85 13.92 -4.23 -4.22
N LYS A 86 13.71 -3.65 -5.40
CA LYS A 86 14.45 -4.00 -6.63
C LYS A 86 15.91 -3.55 -6.55
N ILE A 87 16.16 -2.41 -5.91
CA ILE A 87 17.50 -1.81 -5.81
C ILE A 87 18.25 -2.31 -4.56
N ASN A 88 17.53 -2.53 -3.47
CA ASN A 88 18.07 -2.92 -2.18
C ASN A 88 17.61 -4.33 -1.79
N ASN A 89 18.39 -5.33 -2.20
CA ASN A 89 18.07 -6.74 -1.99
C ASN A 89 17.92 -7.11 -0.50
N THR A 90 18.59 -6.41 0.41
CA THR A 90 18.49 -6.69 1.86
C THR A 90 17.09 -6.42 2.40
N LEU A 91 16.33 -5.52 1.76
CA LEU A 91 14.97 -5.15 2.14
C LEU A 91 13.90 -5.97 1.40
N SER A 92 14.30 -6.71 0.36
CA SER A 92 13.39 -7.43 -0.54
C SER A 92 12.42 -8.37 0.18
N ARG A 93 12.91 -9.14 1.16
CA ARG A 93 12.08 -10.08 1.93
C ARG A 93 10.93 -9.38 2.65
N LYS A 94 11.19 -8.21 3.26
CA LYS A 94 10.15 -7.44 3.96
C LYS A 94 9.15 -6.85 2.98
N GLY A 95 9.62 -6.26 1.88
CA GLY A 95 8.75 -5.68 0.85
C GLY A 95 7.88 -6.72 0.14
N LEU A 96 8.43 -7.90 -0.16
CA LEU A 96 7.65 -9.01 -0.72
C LEU A 96 6.57 -9.50 0.24
N SER A 97 6.90 -9.61 1.53
CA SER A 97 5.92 -9.97 2.55
C SER A 97 4.79 -8.94 2.62
N PHE A 98 5.12 -7.65 2.56
CA PHE A 98 4.14 -6.56 2.50
C PHE A 98 3.21 -6.71 1.30
N PHE A 99 3.74 -6.83 0.07
CA PHE A 99 2.90 -6.96 -1.12
C PHE A 99 2.03 -8.22 -1.09
N LYS A 100 2.58 -9.35 -0.66
CA LYS A 100 1.82 -10.59 -0.51
C LYS A 100 0.66 -10.42 0.46
N ASN A 101 0.88 -9.79 1.61
CA ASN A 101 -0.16 -9.58 2.62
C ASN A 101 -1.20 -8.57 2.17
N CYS A 102 -0.79 -7.47 1.52
CA CYS A 102 -1.68 -6.50 0.91
C CYS A 102 -2.62 -7.17 -0.13
N ALA A 103 -2.06 -7.97 -1.04
CA ALA A 103 -2.82 -8.67 -2.06
C ALA A 103 -3.83 -9.70 -1.50
N LYS A 104 -3.56 -10.26 -0.32
CA LYS A 104 -4.45 -11.20 0.37
C LYS A 104 -5.53 -10.50 1.20
N ASN A 105 -5.38 -9.21 1.46
CA ASN A 105 -6.28 -8.49 2.37
C ASN A 105 -7.62 -8.19 1.68
N LYS A 106 -8.67 -8.90 2.10
CA LYS A 106 -10.03 -8.76 1.55
C LYS A 106 -10.68 -7.40 1.86
N GLN A 107 -10.15 -6.65 2.84
CA GLN A 107 -10.66 -5.35 3.27
C GLN A 107 -10.13 -4.20 2.39
N VAL A 108 -8.97 -4.36 1.75
CA VAL A 108 -8.41 -3.38 0.84
C VAL A 108 -9.23 -3.38 -0.46
N LEU A 109 -9.36 -2.22 -1.10
CA LEU A 109 -9.97 -2.13 -2.43
C LEU A 109 -9.28 -3.08 -3.41
N THR A 110 -10.08 -3.75 -4.24
CA THR A 110 -9.61 -4.83 -5.12
C THR A 110 -8.50 -4.36 -6.07
N GLU A 111 -8.59 -3.13 -6.54
CA GLU A 111 -7.64 -2.46 -7.43
C GLU A 111 -6.26 -2.34 -6.78
N PHE A 112 -6.22 -1.90 -5.52
CA PHE A 112 -4.97 -1.74 -4.77
C PHE A 112 -4.37 -3.09 -4.38
N ALA A 113 -5.21 -4.04 -3.98
CA ALA A 113 -4.78 -5.42 -3.75
C ALA A 113 -4.21 -6.05 -5.05
N ALA A 114 -4.77 -5.75 -6.21
CA ALA A 114 -4.27 -6.20 -7.51
C ALA A 114 -2.95 -5.53 -7.90
N ILE A 115 -2.76 -4.24 -7.60
CA ILE A 115 -1.46 -3.56 -7.75
C ILE A 115 -0.41 -4.23 -6.87
N CYS A 116 -0.75 -4.53 -5.60
CA CYS A 116 0.14 -5.27 -4.71
C CYS A 116 0.50 -6.66 -5.28
N LEU A 117 -0.49 -7.41 -5.80
CA LEU A 117 -0.23 -8.70 -6.42
C LEU A 117 0.65 -8.57 -7.66
N THR A 118 0.45 -7.53 -8.47
CA THR A 118 1.25 -7.25 -9.67
C THR A 118 2.71 -7.04 -9.31
N HIS A 119 3.01 -6.16 -8.35
CA HIS A 119 4.40 -5.93 -7.89
C HIS A 119 5.04 -7.17 -7.27
N TYR A 120 4.30 -7.92 -6.44
CA TYR A 120 4.75 -9.20 -5.93
C TYR A 120 5.10 -10.17 -7.07
N SER A 121 4.22 -10.27 -8.06
CA SER A 121 4.35 -11.19 -9.18
C SER A 121 5.55 -10.87 -10.07
N VAL A 122 5.68 -9.61 -10.46
CA VAL A 122 6.79 -9.10 -11.27
C VAL A 122 8.12 -9.33 -10.57
N PHE A 123 8.21 -9.10 -9.26
CA PHE A 123 9.44 -9.32 -8.53
C PHE A 123 9.83 -10.81 -8.49
N ILE A 124 8.88 -11.70 -8.17
CA ILE A 124 9.11 -13.15 -8.14
C ILE A 124 9.58 -13.66 -9.51
N ARG A 125 8.93 -13.23 -10.60
CA ARG A 125 9.28 -13.60 -11.98
C ARG A 125 10.67 -13.07 -12.37
N THR A 126 10.93 -11.79 -12.13
CA THR A 126 12.19 -11.14 -12.53
C THR A 126 13.40 -11.75 -11.82
N ASN A 127 13.24 -12.14 -10.55
CA ASN A 127 14.31 -12.71 -9.74
C ASN A 127 14.33 -14.25 -9.76
N ARG A 128 13.48 -14.90 -10.56
CA ARG A 128 13.40 -16.37 -10.68
C ARG A 128 13.26 -17.10 -9.33
N ILE A 129 12.54 -16.49 -8.39
CA ILE A 129 12.38 -17.03 -7.01
C ILE A 129 11.44 -18.24 -6.99
N GLY A 130 10.54 -18.35 -7.97
CA GLY A 130 9.64 -19.49 -8.11
C GLY A 130 8.33 -19.12 -8.82
N SER A 131 7.31 -19.94 -8.61
CA SER A 131 5.96 -19.74 -9.15
C SER A 131 5.00 -19.17 -8.11
N ILE A 132 4.01 -18.40 -8.58
CA ILE A 132 3.00 -17.78 -7.73
C ILE A 132 1.82 -18.74 -7.56
N LYS A 133 1.48 -19.04 -6.31
CA LYS A 133 0.29 -19.83 -5.97
C LYS A 133 -0.95 -18.94 -6.00
N LYS A 134 -1.57 -18.81 -7.19
CA LYS A 134 -2.72 -17.92 -7.43
C LYS A 134 -3.92 -18.17 -6.50
N ASN A 135 -4.10 -19.42 -6.05
CA ASN A 135 -5.16 -19.81 -5.12
C ASN A 135 -5.03 -19.20 -3.71
N GLU A 136 -3.88 -18.61 -3.35
CA GLU A 136 -3.70 -17.93 -2.07
C GLU A 136 -4.34 -16.53 -2.03
N PHE A 137 -4.79 -16.01 -3.18
CA PHE A 137 -5.31 -14.64 -3.33
C PHE A 137 -6.79 -14.64 -3.72
N PRO A 138 -7.55 -13.56 -3.40
CA PRO A 138 -8.94 -13.42 -3.85
C PRO A 138 -9.03 -13.52 -5.38
N ARG A 139 -10.08 -14.17 -5.90
CA ARG A 139 -10.21 -14.45 -7.34
C ARG A 139 -10.29 -13.17 -8.16
N GLU A 140 -11.01 -12.17 -7.66
CA GLU A 140 -11.14 -10.85 -8.27
C GLU A 140 -9.80 -10.11 -8.36
N VAL A 141 -8.94 -10.27 -7.34
CA VAL A 141 -7.59 -9.70 -7.31
C VAL A 141 -6.70 -10.38 -8.34
N VAL A 142 -6.74 -11.71 -8.44
CA VAL A 142 -5.98 -12.47 -9.44
C VAL A 142 -6.41 -12.08 -10.86
N ARG A 143 -7.72 -11.99 -11.12
CA ARG A 143 -8.27 -11.62 -12.42
C ARG A 143 -7.86 -10.20 -12.84
N LEU A 144 -7.89 -9.25 -11.90
CA LEU A 144 -7.50 -7.88 -12.20
C LEU A 144 -5.98 -7.77 -12.38
N ALA A 145 -5.19 -8.45 -11.55
CA ALA A 145 -3.74 -8.44 -11.66
C ALA A 145 -3.21 -9.08 -12.95
N SER A 146 -3.89 -10.10 -13.52
CA SER A 146 -3.48 -10.65 -14.81
C SER A 146 -3.59 -9.62 -15.93
N ILE A 147 -4.62 -8.78 -15.92
CA ILE A 147 -4.78 -7.69 -16.90
C ILE A 147 -3.64 -6.66 -16.79
N LEU A 148 -3.10 -6.45 -15.58
CA LEU A 148 -2.03 -5.47 -15.35
C LEU A 148 -0.62 -5.97 -15.74
N VAL A 149 -0.46 -7.26 -15.99
CA VAL A 149 0.85 -7.91 -16.25
C VAL A 149 0.96 -8.45 -17.67
N ASP A 150 -0.16 -8.66 -18.35
CA ASP A 150 -0.25 -8.97 -19.78
C ASP A 150 -0.07 -7.69 -20.63
#